data_AF-A0A517NZL7-F1
#
_entry.id   AF-A0A517NZL7-F1
#
_cell.length_a   1.000
_cell.length_b   1.000
_cell.length_c   1.000
_cell.angle_alpha   90.00
_cell.angle_beta   90.00
_cell.angle_gamma   90.00
#
_symmetry.space_group_name_H-M   'P 1'
#
loop_
_entity.id
_entity.type
_entity.pdbx_description
1 polymer ?
#
loop_
_entity_poly.entity_id
_entity_poly.type
_entity_poly.pdbx_seq_one_letter_code
_entity_poly.pdbx_strand_id
1 'polypeptide(L)'
;MKSATVLLVAGSANFSTRDVWDGYRVALEQAGMHVIPYSTFSFLKLLSIDAVCNDIIGTAVDQANHIDFVVFVDGLYFRGHRSRVPQSIRRAGIPTVLIATDDPYVTIPDAESIYTYRFTNEKECAWEGAEYLPTATLPPPELSRRDQPTYDVAFLGTVFEDRAPLLVEIAEHCERNQRRMLIAGKVLGDATVFDRFQFADVKIKTVDEAEKWQIYSDCHVAINVFRESDRPAVSPSPRIFEVTAFGHAALVSGPRRAEVDSIYGDSIYHFDDADSAIESIERALTEPDTRGIKVQEAKQITLQSQTYFDRADRLSHALLTAGGSPLEIDLIESQTGWIIGCGRTGSTWLAEMLGDLPRIRRWHEPYFGRLFRHLQERPEERDRKSAFFSRQQQSIWLAGLRSMFFDVAKDRFPKLGDHALAVKEVNTPEIYPWIHDVFPRSRLVFLARDPFDVFDSYLDLQRSGSWNDRFGDADGDPLDPEHAERTARHIHRTMTAALNAYESFPDNQRLWLSYENLLDDTAGGLQQCAQILGQAINEKHVLRSVEKHRFENYKRTGRLEFRRQGIAGGWRDSPNFTDAIKQTANQMLGDLRVRLGYAFETDHSVPEPTDA
;
A
#
# COMPACT_ATOMS: atom_id res chain seq x y z
N MET A 1 -20.23 -0.88 -4.42
CA MET A 1 -18.79 -0.55 -4.38
C MET A 1 -18.48 0.25 -5.64
N LYS A 2 -17.66 1.30 -5.54
CA LYS A 2 -17.23 2.06 -6.72
C LYS A 2 -16.33 1.13 -7.54
N SER A 3 -16.64 0.93 -8.82
CA SER A 3 -15.79 0.19 -9.75
C SER A 3 -14.49 0.98 -9.95
N ALA A 4 -13.34 0.31 -9.81
CA ALA A 4 -12.04 0.93 -10.01
C ALA A 4 -11.76 1.14 -11.51
N THR A 5 -11.13 2.25 -11.86
CA THR A 5 -10.69 2.55 -13.22
C THR A 5 -9.22 2.22 -13.41
N VAL A 6 -8.91 1.41 -14.42
CA VAL A 6 -7.56 0.92 -14.70
C VAL A 6 -7.10 1.41 -16.07
N LEU A 7 -6.00 2.16 -16.12
CA LEU A 7 -5.28 2.38 -17.37
C LEU A 7 -4.40 1.16 -17.64
N LEU A 8 -4.77 0.34 -18.62
CA LEU A 8 -4.07 -0.91 -18.95
C LEU A 8 -3.11 -0.68 -20.11
N VAL A 9 -1.82 -0.55 -19.80
CA VAL A 9 -0.74 -0.23 -20.74
C VAL A 9 -0.03 -1.50 -21.21
N ALA A 10 0.03 -1.70 -22.53
CA ALA A 10 0.86 -2.74 -23.12
C ALA A 10 2.33 -2.30 -23.18
N GLY A 11 3.28 -3.21 -22.94
CA GLY A 11 4.67 -3.03 -23.36
C GLY A 11 4.78 -2.93 -24.89
N SER A 12 5.95 -2.51 -25.41
CA SER A 12 6.15 -2.42 -26.87
C SER A 12 6.43 -3.75 -27.58
N ALA A 13 6.41 -4.86 -26.85
CA ALA A 13 6.91 -6.15 -27.30
C ALA A 13 5.89 -6.99 -28.11
N ASN A 14 6.39 -8.10 -28.65
CA ASN A 14 5.80 -9.01 -29.65
C ASN A 14 4.42 -9.63 -29.27
N PHE A 15 3.89 -10.45 -30.20
CA PHE A 15 2.61 -11.18 -30.14
C PHE A 15 2.23 -11.76 -28.76
N SER A 16 3.18 -12.33 -28.00
CA SER A 16 2.90 -12.89 -26.67
C SER A 16 2.45 -11.85 -25.65
N THR A 17 3.10 -10.68 -25.58
CA THR A 17 2.70 -9.60 -24.65
C THR A 17 1.33 -9.02 -25.03
N ARG A 18 1.00 -9.02 -26.33
CA ARG A 18 -0.33 -8.61 -26.82
C ARG A 18 -1.42 -9.57 -26.36
N ASP A 19 -1.21 -10.88 -26.47
CA ASP A 19 -2.18 -11.89 -26.01
C ASP A 19 -2.42 -11.78 -24.50
N VAL A 20 -1.35 -11.55 -23.70
CA VAL A 20 -1.50 -11.32 -22.25
C VAL A 20 -2.26 -10.03 -21.95
N TRP A 21 -1.93 -8.94 -22.64
CA TRP A 21 -2.59 -7.64 -22.44
C TRP A 21 -4.08 -7.69 -22.80
N ASP A 22 -4.43 -8.32 -23.92
CA ASP A 22 -5.83 -8.44 -24.33
C ASP A 22 -6.61 -9.38 -23.40
N GLY A 23 -5.97 -10.45 -22.92
CA GLY A 23 -6.50 -11.32 -21.88
C GLY A 23 -6.92 -10.56 -20.63
N TYR A 24 -6.03 -9.73 -20.08
CA TYR A 24 -6.36 -8.89 -18.92
C TYR A 24 -7.40 -7.81 -19.24
N ARG A 25 -7.38 -7.22 -20.44
CA ARG A 25 -8.38 -6.22 -20.83
C ARG A 25 -9.79 -6.80 -20.70
N VAL A 26 -10.05 -7.93 -21.36
CA VAL A 26 -11.36 -8.60 -21.34
C VAL A 26 -11.71 -9.07 -19.93
N ALA A 27 -10.76 -9.70 -19.23
CA ALA A 27 -11.04 -10.30 -17.95
C ALA A 27 -11.27 -9.28 -16.82
N LEU A 28 -10.58 -8.15 -16.82
CA LEU A 28 -10.80 -7.06 -15.86
C LEU A 28 -12.13 -6.35 -16.11
N GLU A 29 -12.51 -6.14 -17.37
CA GLU A 29 -13.85 -5.63 -17.73
C GLU A 29 -14.95 -6.57 -17.19
N GLN A 30 -14.77 -7.89 -17.35
CA GLN A 30 -15.70 -8.89 -16.83
C GLN A 30 -15.72 -8.96 -15.30
N ALA A 31 -14.58 -8.71 -14.64
CA ALA A 31 -14.49 -8.56 -13.19
C ALA A 31 -15.15 -7.26 -12.67
N GLY A 32 -15.70 -6.43 -13.57
CA GLY A 32 -16.43 -5.22 -13.22
C GLY A 32 -15.54 -3.99 -13.00
N MET A 33 -14.29 -4.01 -13.48
CA MET A 33 -13.42 -2.83 -13.53
C MET A 33 -13.65 -2.02 -14.80
N HIS A 34 -13.50 -0.70 -14.72
CA HIS A 34 -13.52 0.17 -15.90
C HIS A 34 -12.11 0.23 -16.52
N VAL A 35 -11.89 -0.43 -17.65
CA VAL A 35 -10.58 -0.50 -18.29
C VAL A 35 -10.46 0.57 -19.37
N ILE A 36 -9.41 1.39 -19.28
CA ILE A 36 -8.96 2.30 -20.33
C ILE A 36 -7.77 1.61 -21.02
N PRO A 37 -7.96 1.03 -22.22
CA PRO A 37 -6.91 0.28 -22.89
C PRO A 37 -5.89 1.22 -23.54
N TYR A 38 -4.60 0.98 -23.31
CA TYR A 38 -3.50 1.69 -23.94
C TYR A 38 -2.56 0.73 -24.68
N SER A 39 -2.81 0.54 -25.97
CA SER A 39 -2.01 -0.36 -26.83
C SER A 39 -0.76 0.35 -27.39
N THR A 40 0.33 0.39 -26.62
CA THR A 40 1.60 1.05 -26.99
C THR A 40 2.09 0.64 -28.39
N PHE A 41 1.97 -0.64 -28.75
CA PHE A 41 2.36 -1.16 -30.08
C PHE A 41 1.56 -0.55 -31.25
N SER A 42 0.33 -0.07 -31.03
CA SER A 42 -0.46 0.62 -32.04
C SER A 42 -0.03 2.08 -32.16
N PHE A 43 0.16 2.77 -31.03
CA PHE A 43 0.57 4.17 -31.02
C PHE A 43 1.97 4.38 -31.59
N LEU A 44 2.91 3.46 -31.36
CA LEU A 44 4.26 3.52 -31.92
C LEU A 44 4.31 3.40 -33.46
N LYS A 45 3.20 3.04 -34.13
CA LYS A 45 3.11 3.10 -35.60
C LYS A 45 2.95 4.53 -36.13
N LEU A 46 2.50 5.45 -35.27
CA LEU A 46 2.10 6.81 -35.65
C LEU A 46 2.87 7.89 -34.88
N LEU A 47 3.28 7.59 -33.64
CA LEU A 47 3.88 8.53 -32.70
C LEU A 47 5.32 8.15 -32.36
N SER A 48 6.13 9.15 -32.02
CA SER A 48 7.45 8.92 -31.47
C SER A 48 7.37 8.26 -30.09
N ILE A 49 8.42 7.55 -29.70
CA ILE A 49 8.52 6.93 -28.38
C ILE A 49 8.24 7.95 -27.25
N ASP A 50 8.78 9.18 -27.37
CA ASP A 50 8.57 10.21 -26.35
C ASP A 50 7.15 10.74 -26.33
N ALA A 51 6.51 10.87 -27.50
CA ALA A 51 5.10 11.25 -27.58
C ALA A 51 4.22 10.20 -26.91
N VAL A 52 4.45 8.91 -27.17
CA VAL A 52 3.75 7.80 -26.50
C VAL A 52 3.99 7.84 -24.99
N CYS A 53 5.24 7.99 -24.54
CA CYS A 53 5.55 8.09 -23.12
C CYS A 53 4.81 9.26 -22.43
N ASN A 54 4.76 10.43 -23.08
CA ASN A 54 4.09 11.61 -22.55
C ASN A 54 2.57 11.46 -22.55
N ASP A 55 2.01 10.80 -23.56
CA ASP A 55 0.58 10.55 -23.70
C ASP A 55 0.09 9.53 -22.66
N ILE A 56 0.87 8.50 -22.34
CA ILE A 56 0.58 7.60 -21.20
C ILE A 56 0.52 8.38 -19.89
N ILE A 57 1.50 9.24 -19.63
CA ILE A 57 1.53 10.07 -18.41
C ILE A 57 0.30 11.01 -18.40
N GLY A 58 0.03 11.70 -19.51
CA GLY A 58 -1.12 12.61 -19.64
C GLY A 58 -2.44 11.90 -19.40
N THR A 59 -2.65 10.74 -20.03
CA THR A 59 -3.83 9.91 -19.85
C THR A 59 -3.99 9.47 -18.40
N ALA A 60 -2.89 9.08 -17.75
CA ALA A 60 -2.92 8.63 -16.36
C ALA A 60 -3.32 9.76 -15.39
N VAL A 61 -2.76 10.96 -15.56
CA VAL A 61 -2.94 12.07 -14.60
C VAL A 61 -4.12 12.99 -14.92
N ASP A 62 -4.75 12.83 -16.08
CA ASP A 62 -5.95 13.59 -16.44
C ASP A 62 -7.10 13.27 -15.46
N GLN A 63 -7.56 14.29 -14.75
CA GLN A 63 -8.63 14.16 -13.77
C GLN A 63 -9.93 13.64 -14.37
N ALA A 64 -10.19 13.90 -15.66
CA ALA A 64 -11.39 13.42 -16.34
C ALA A 64 -11.43 11.89 -16.48
N ASN A 65 -10.27 11.25 -16.53
CA ASN A 65 -10.17 9.79 -16.68
C ASN A 65 -10.38 9.03 -15.37
N HIS A 66 -10.26 9.70 -14.21
CA HIS A 66 -10.44 9.11 -12.89
C HIS A 66 -9.66 7.80 -12.66
N ILE A 67 -8.41 7.73 -13.11
CA ILE A 67 -7.57 6.53 -13.01
C ILE A 67 -7.25 6.20 -11.54
N ASP A 68 -7.62 4.99 -11.10
CA ASP A 68 -7.28 4.46 -9.78
C ASP A 68 -5.95 3.68 -9.82
N PHE A 69 -5.66 2.97 -10.92
CA PHE A 69 -4.44 2.20 -11.12
C PHE A 69 -3.92 2.29 -12.56
N VAL A 70 -2.60 2.27 -12.74
CA VAL A 70 -1.98 2.04 -14.04
C VAL A 70 -1.29 0.68 -14.05
N VAL A 71 -1.76 -0.23 -14.90
CA VAL A 71 -1.23 -1.60 -15.03
C VAL A 71 -0.42 -1.72 -16.30
N PHE A 72 0.85 -2.08 -16.16
CA PHE A 72 1.79 -2.32 -17.25
C PHE A 72 1.94 -3.82 -17.46
N VAL A 73 1.47 -4.32 -18.60
CA VAL A 73 1.77 -5.68 -19.07
C VAL A 73 3.03 -5.60 -19.91
N ASP A 74 4.18 -5.81 -19.29
CA ASP A 74 5.46 -5.42 -19.89
C ASP A 74 6.58 -6.44 -19.66
N GLY A 75 7.38 -6.61 -20.72
CA GLY A 75 8.63 -7.34 -20.76
C GLY A 75 9.75 -6.36 -21.04
N LEU A 76 10.03 -5.47 -20.09
CA LEU A 76 11.15 -4.52 -20.06
C LEU A 76 11.05 -3.21 -20.86
N TYR A 77 9.93 -2.87 -21.51
CA TYR A 77 9.88 -1.67 -22.33
C TYR A 77 10.08 -0.38 -21.54
N PHE A 78 9.48 -0.26 -20.36
CA PHE A 78 9.52 0.96 -19.54
C PHE A 78 10.73 1.01 -18.57
N ARG A 79 11.93 0.78 -19.12
CA ARG A 79 13.22 0.80 -18.38
C ARG A 79 14.17 1.89 -18.89
N GLY A 80 15.30 2.05 -18.21
CA GLY A 80 16.28 3.09 -18.53
C GLY A 80 15.63 4.48 -18.57
N HIS A 81 15.78 5.21 -19.68
CA HIS A 81 15.15 6.53 -19.83
C HIS A 81 13.61 6.50 -19.76
N ARG A 82 12.98 5.38 -20.16
CA ARG A 82 11.52 5.23 -20.16
C ARG A 82 10.94 4.90 -18.78
N SER A 83 11.78 4.57 -17.80
CA SER A 83 11.37 4.43 -16.39
C SER A 83 10.72 5.72 -15.85
N ARG A 84 10.98 6.87 -16.49
CA ARG A 84 10.31 8.14 -16.23
C ARG A 84 8.78 8.04 -16.28
N VAL A 85 8.21 7.13 -17.08
CA VAL A 85 6.76 6.98 -17.23
C VAL A 85 6.11 6.46 -15.93
N PRO A 86 6.38 5.22 -15.47
CA PRO A 86 5.81 4.74 -14.22
C PRO A 86 6.26 5.57 -13.01
N GLN A 87 7.48 6.13 -13.01
CA GLN A 87 7.92 7.02 -11.92
C GLN A 87 7.11 8.32 -11.84
N SER A 88 6.78 8.95 -12.98
CA SER A 88 6.00 10.19 -13.00
C SER A 88 4.56 9.96 -12.53
N ILE A 89 3.96 8.86 -12.96
CA ILE A 89 2.60 8.45 -12.55
C ILE A 89 2.57 8.17 -11.04
N ARG A 90 3.54 7.43 -10.53
CA ARG A 90 3.66 7.17 -9.07
C ARG A 90 3.83 8.47 -8.27
N ARG A 91 4.65 9.41 -8.77
CA ARG A 91 4.83 10.74 -8.14
C ARG A 91 3.55 11.58 -8.15
N ALA A 92 2.63 11.33 -9.10
CA ALA A 92 1.31 11.94 -9.11
C ALA A 92 0.32 11.27 -8.13
N GLY A 93 0.76 10.28 -7.36
CA GLY A 93 -0.06 9.59 -6.35
C GLY A 93 -0.89 8.44 -6.89
N ILE A 94 -0.69 8.04 -8.15
CA ILE A 94 -1.42 6.94 -8.78
C ILE A 94 -0.57 5.66 -8.69
N PRO A 95 -1.07 4.58 -8.05
CA PRO A 95 -0.36 3.31 -7.99
C PRO A 95 -0.08 2.73 -9.38
N THR A 96 1.16 2.29 -9.57
CA THR A 96 1.62 1.62 -10.79
C THR A 96 1.88 0.14 -10.54
N VAL A 97 1.41 -0.70 -11.44
CA VAL A 97 1.47 -2.16 -11.33
C VAL A 97 2.26 -2.69 -12.52
N LEU A 98 3.21 -3.60 -12.28
CA LEU A 98 3.86 -4.35 -13.36
C LEU A 98 3.36 -5.79 -13.35
N ILE A 99 2.96 -6.29 -14.52
CA ILE A 99 2.81 -7.72 -14.81
C ILE A 99 3.97 -8.09 -15.72
N ALA A 100 5.02 -8.68 -15.13
CA ALA A 100 6.21 -9.09 -15.86
C ALA A 100 5.90 -10.34 -16.70
N THR A 101 6.12 -10.25 -18.02
CA THR A 101 5.82 -11.36 -18.96
C THR A 101 7.06 -12.13 -19.42
N ASP A 102 8.26 -11.64 -19.11
CA ASP A 102 9.53 -12.21 -19.58
C ASP A 102 10.39 -12.79 -18.44
N ASP A 103 9.89 -12.84 -17.20
CA ASP A 103 10.59 -13.58 -16.13
C ASP A 103 10.57 -15.09 -16.46
N PRO A 104 11.63 -15.86 -16.12
CA PRO A 104 12.92 -15.44 -15.56
C PRO A 104 13.94 -15.01 -16.63
N TYR A 105 13.58 -15.13 -17.92
CA TYR A 105 14.48 -14.93 -19.04
C TYR A 105 15.09 -13.53 -19.06
N VAL A 106 14.31 -12.53 -18.64
CA VAL A 106 14.84 -11.19 -18.40
C VAL A 106 14.23 -10.60 -17.15
N THR A 107 15.03 -10.55 -16.09
CA THR A 107 14.60 -10.01 -14.80
C THR A 107 14.69 -8.49 -14.76
N ILE A 108 13.80 -7.85 -13.99
CA ILE A 108 13.94 -6.46 -13.57
C ILE A 108 14.86 -6.41 -12.35
N PRO A 109 16.05 -5.77 -12.42
CA PRO A 109 16.88 -5.57 -11.24
C PRO A 109 16.12 -4.75 -10.20
N ASP A 110 16.30 -5.03 -8.91
CA ASP A 110 15.57 -4.34 -7.83
C ASP A 110 15.88 -2.84 -7.75
N ALA A 111 17.08 -2.43 -8.18
CA ALA A 111 17.45 -1.03 -8.35
C ALA A 111 16.56 -0.28 -9.36
N GLU A 112 15.87 -1.01 -10.24
CA GLU A 112 14.89 -0.52 -11.21
C GLU A 112 13.44 -0.84 -10.79
N SER A 113 13.19 -1.25 -9.55
CA SER A 113 11.84 -1.46 -9.01
C SER A 113 11.13 -0.12 -8.81
N ILE A 114 10.60 0.38 -9.92
CA ILE A 114 9.94 1.69 -10.06
C ILE A 114 8.41 1.60 -9.89
N TYR A 115 7.88 0.37 -9.85
CA TYR A 115 6.46 0.10 -9.72
C TYR A 115 6.02 0.05 -8.26
N THR A 116 4.73 0.28 -8.01
CA THR A 116 4.13 0.17 -6.68
C THR A 116 3.89 -1.30 -6.33
N TYR A 117 3.39 -2.08 -7.29
CA TYR A 117 3.18 -3.52 -7.17
C TYR A 117 3.84 -4.24 -8.34
N ARG A 118 4.36 -5.44 -8.08
CA ARG A 118 4.96 -6.31 -9.10
C ARG A 118 4.31 -7.68 -9.05
N PHE A 119 3.89 -8.14 -10.22
CA PHE A 119 3.46 -9.50 -10.48
C PHE A 119 4.41 -10.13 -11.48
N THR A 120 4.65 -11.43 -11.33
CA THR A 120 5.53 -12.19 -12.21
C THR A 120 4.81 -13.42 -12.76
N ASN A 121 5.06 -13.73 -14.02
CA ASN A 121 4.59 -14.96 -14.66
C ASN A 121 5.42 -16.20 -14.28
N GLU A 122 6.50 -16.04 -13.51
CA GLU A 122 7.40 -17.12 -13.11
C GLU A 122 7.38 -17.32 -11.59
N LYS A 123 6.97 -18.51 -11.16
CA LYS A 123 6.89 -18.93 -9.76
C LYS A 123 8.21 -18.77 -9.01
N GLU A 124 9.33 -19.08 -9.63
CA GLU A 124 10.65 -18.90 -9.03
C GLU A 124 11.11 -17.43 -8.97
N CYS A 125 10.37 -16.50 -9.57
CA CYS A 125 10.58 -15.05 -9.45
C CYS A 125 9.64 -14.40 -8.44
N ALA A 126 8.74 -15.16 -7.80
CA ALA A 126 7.77 -14.66 -6.83
C ALA A 126 8.36 -14.58 -5.42
N TRP A 127 9.46 -13.84 -5.28
CA TRP A 127 10.14 -13.52 -4.03
C TRP A 127 10.46 -12.02 -3.99
N GLU A 128 10.82 -11.48 -2.83
CA GLU A 128 11.18 -10.05 -2.65
C GLU A 128 10.11 -9.04 -3.10
N GLY A 129 8.85 -9.30 -2.78
CA GLY A 129 7.75 -8.34 -3.02
C GLY A 129 7.12 -8.43 -4.41
N ALA A 130 7.47 -9.44 -5.21
CA ALA A 130 6.74 -9.84 -6.41
C ALA A 130 5.74 -10.97 -6.11
N GLU A 131 4.51 -10.85 -6.58
CA GLU A 131 3.48 -11.88 -6.45
C GLU A 131 3.37 -12.75 -7.71
N TYR A 132 3.19 -14.06 -7.53
CA TYR A 132 3.05 -14.98 -8.64
C TYR A 132 1.69 -14.82 -9.35
N LEU A 133 1.71 -14.44 -10.62
CA LEU A 133 0.53 -14.28 -11.47
C LEU A 133 0.85 -14.80 -12.89
N PRO A 134 0.64 -16.10 -13.15
CA PRO A 134 1.01 -16.70 -14.42
C PRO A 134 0.20 -16.17 -15.60
N THR A 135 0.74 -16.40 -16.79
CA THR A 135 -0.04 -16.29 -18.03
C THR A 135 -1.22 -17.26 -18.01
N ALA A 136 -2.16 -17.06 -18.93
CA ALA A 136 -3.39 -17.81 -18.99
C ALA A 136 -3.94 -17.77 -20.43
N THR A 137 -5.20 -18.17 -20.59
CA THR A 137 -5.91 -18.02 -21.87
C THR A 137 -7.32 -17.47 -21.67
N LEU A 138 -7.88 -16.86 -22.71
CA LEU A 138 -9.32 -16.58 -22.77
C LEU A 138 -10.05 -17.83 -23.26
N PRO A 139 -11.38 -17.93 -23.05
CA PRO A 139 -12.16 -18.99 -23.69
C PRO A 139 -11.88 -19.02 -25.20
N PRO A 140 -11.58 -20.20 -25.76
CA PRO A 140 -11.23 -20.30 -27.17
C PRO A 140 -12.45 -19.98 -28.06
N PRO A 141 -12.24 -19.57 -29.31
CA PRO A 141 -13.33 -19.35 -30.24
C PRO A 141 -14.06 -20.67 -30.58
N GLU A 142 -15.33 -20.55 -30.94
CA GLU A 142 -16.09 -21.66 -31.51
C GLU A 142 -15.64 -21.93 -32.95
N LEU A 143 -14.69 -22.86 -33.09
CA LEU A 143 -14.26 -23.40 -34.38
C LEU A 143 -14.48 -24.90 -34.37
N SER A 144 -14.92 -25.46 -35.50
CA SER A 144 -15.07 -26.90 -35.65
C SER A 144 -13.71 -27.57 -35.79
N ARG A 145 -13.55 -28.74 -35.16
CA ARG A 145 -12.38 -29.59 -35.39
C ARG A 145 -12.42 -30.06 -36.84
N ARG A 146 -11.26 -30.05 -37.52
CA ARG A 146 -11.16 -30.69 -38.83
C ARG A 146 -11.18 -32.20 -38.66
N ASP A 147 -12.04 -32.87 -39.42
CA ASP A 147 -12.13 -34.34 -39.43
C ASP A 147 -10.80 -34.97 -39.89
N GLN A 148 -10.13 -34.32 -40.84
CA GLN A 148 -8.82 -34.71 -41.35
C GLN A 148 -7.88 -33.49 -41.33
N PRO A 149 -7.13 -33.30 -40.24
CA PRO A 149 -6.07 -32.31 -40.16
C PRO A 149 -5.04 -32.49 -41.29
N THR A 150 -4.56 -31.37 -41.83
CA THR A 150 -3.52 -31.35 -42.87
C THR A 150 -2.16 -31.76 -42.30
N TYR A 151 -1.91 -31.41 -41.04
CA TYR A 151 -0.64 -31.61 -40.37
C TYR A 151 -0.76 -32.68 -39.28
N ASP A 152 0.23 -33.55 -39.18
CA ASP A 152 0.38 -34.43 -38.03
C ASP A 152 0.89 -33.63 -36.83
N VAL A 153 1.85 -32.72 -37.07
CA VAL A 153 2.60 -32.00 -36.06
C VAL A 153 2.66 -30.51 -36.40
N ALA A 154 2.46 -29.64 -35.42
CA ALA A 154 2.65 -28.20 -35.59
C ALA A 154 3.44 -27.58 -34.44
N PHE A 155 4.40 -26.71 -34.78
CA PHE A 155 5.04 -25.78 -33.87
C PHE A 155 4.59 -24.36 -34.21
N LEU A 156 4.08 -23.64 -33.20
CA LEU A 156 3.70 -22.23 -33.32
C LEU A 156 4.47 -21.39 -32.31
N GLY A 157 5.39 -20.56 -32.80
CA GLY A 157 6.18 -19.67 -31.95
C GLY A 157 7.42 -19.13 -32.64
N THR A 158 8.25 -18.42 -31.88
CA THR A 158 9.56 -17.99 -32.35
C THR A 158 10.54 -19.15 -32.28
N VAL A 159 11.16 -19.50 -33.40
CA VAL A 159 12.31 -20.42 -33.46
C VAL A 159 13.54 -19.62 -33.10
N PHE A 160 13.98 -19.74 -31.85
CA PHE A 160 15.25 -19.21 -31.37
C PHE A 160 16.38 -20.19 -31.70
N GLU A 161 17.63 -19.73 -31.67
CA GLU A 161 18.82 -20.55 -31.99
C GLU A 161 18.91 -21.82 -31.13
N ASP A 162 18.48 -21.75 -29.86
CA ASP A 162 18.42 -22.88 -28.91
C ASP A 162 17.30 -23.90 -29.22
N ARG A 163 16.24 -23.47 -29.92
CA ARG A 163 15.11 -24.35 -30.30
C ARG A 163 15.29 -25.02 -31.65
N ALA A 164 16.09 -24.42 -32.53
CA ALA A 164 16.27 -24.89 -33.89
C ALA A 164 16.77 -26.35 -33.99
N PRO A 165 17.77 -26.81 -33.20
CA PRO A 165 18.25 -28.18 -33.26
C PRO A 165 17.15 -29.21 -33.01
N LEU A 166 16.38 -29.06 -31.94
CA LEU A 166 15.25 -29.92 -31.60
C LEU A 166 14.21 -29.99 -32.72
N LEU A 167 13.82 -28.82 -33.27
CA LEU A 167 12.83 -28.78 -34.35
C LEU A 167 13.34 -29.41 -35.64
N VAL A 168 14.65 -29.33 -35.92
CA VAL A 168 15.27 -29.99 -37.08
C VAL A 168 15.25 -31.51 -36.92
N GLU A 169 15.51 -32.04 -35.73
CA GLU A 169 15.45 -33.49 -35.46
C GLU A 169 14.02 -34.02 -35.59
N ILE A 170 13.03 -33.27 -35.10
CA ILE A 170 11.60 -33.61 -35.28
C ILE A 170 11.22 -33.55 -36.76
N ALA A 171 11.66 -32.54 -37.51
CA ALA A 171 11.41 -32.43 -38.95
C ALA A 171 12.05 -33.59 -39.73
N GLU A 172 13.26 -34.01 -39.35
CA GLU A 172 13.93 -35.15 -39.96
C GLU A 172 13.20 -36.47 -39.68
N HIS A 173 12.71 -36.66 -38.45
CA HIS A 173 11.86 -37.81 -38.12
C HIS A 173 10.54 -37.80 -38.92
N CYS A 174 9.91 -36.63 -39.03
CA CYS A 174 8.70 -36.45 -39.84
C CYS A 174 8.93 -36.79 -41.31
N GLU A 175 10.06 -36.35 -41.89
CA GLU A 175 10.47 -36.66 -43.26
C GLU A 175 10.61 -38.17 -43.48
N ARG A 176 11.31 -38.88 -42.59
CA ARG A 176 11.54 -40.33 -42.69
C ARG A 176 10.24 -41.14 -42.60
N ASN A 177 9.26 -40.65 -41.84
CA ASN A 177 7.99 -41.33 -41.60
C ASN A 177 6.83 -40.76 -42.41
N GLN A 178 7.09 -39.86 -43.35
CA GLN A 178 6.09 -39.21 -44.21
C GLN A 178 4.97 -38.50 -43.41
N ARG A 179 5.32 -37.91 -42.26
CA ARG A 179 4.42 -37.12 -41.41
C ARG A 179 4.53 -35.64 -41.75
N ARG A 180 3.41 -34.94 -41.91
CA ARG A 180 3.43 -33.51 -42.26
C ARG A 180 3.61 -32.65 -41.01
N MET A 181 4.68 -31.86 -41.00
CA MET A 181 4.98 -30.89 -39.95
C MET A 181 4.75 -29.45 -40.44
N LEU A 182 4.21 -28.61 -39.57
CA LEU A 182 4.14 -27.16 -39.77
C LEU A 182 5.02 -26.44 -38.74
N ILE A 183 5.88 -25.54 -39.20
CA ILE A 183 6.61 -24.58 -38.37
C ILE A 183 6.12 -23.18 -38.72
N ALA A 184 5.37 -22.54 -37.82
CA ALA A 184 4.80 -21.21 -38.06
C ALA A 184 5.28 -20.20 -37.02
N GLY A 185 5.73 -19.03 -37.49
CA GLY A 185 6.16 -17.93 -36.62
C GLY A 185 7.42 -17.22 -37.12
N LYS A 186 8.15 -16.57 -36.21
CA LYS A 186 9.42 -15.91 -36.51
C LYS A 186 10.56 -16.92 -36.39
N VAL A 187 11.56 -16.83 -37.26
CA VAL A 187 12.82 -17.58 -37.14
C VAL A 187 13.93 -16.57 -36.85
N LEU A 188 14.59 -16.71 -35.71
CA LEU A 188 15.76 -15.94 -35.32
C LEU A 188 16.98 -16.84 -35.52
N GLY A 189 17.49 -16.86 -36.75
CA GLY A 189 18.55 -17.76 -37.18
C GLY A 189 18.45 -18.06 -38.67
N ASP A 190 19.17 -19.09 -39.13
CA ASP A 190 19.09 -19.57 -40.51
C ASP A 190 17.85 -20.44 -40.70
N ALA A 191 16.85 -19.93 -41.42
CA ALA A 191 15.63 -20.67 -41.73
C ALA A 191 15.83 -21.74 -42.81
N THR A 192 16.90 -21.66 -43.61
CA THR A 192 17.15 -22.58 -44.73
C THR A 192 17.47 -24.00 -44.28
N VAL A 193 17.77 -24.19 -42.99
CA VAL A 193 17.97 -25.51 -42.37
C VAL A 193 16.77 -26.45 -42.53
N PHE A 194 15.58 -25.89 -42.76
CA PHE A 194 14.35 -26.65 -42.98
C PHE A 194 14.04 -26.90 -44.46
N ASP A 195 14.66 -26.19 -45.40
CA ASP A 195 14.36 -26.28 -46.85
C ASP A 195 14.66 -27.67 -47.44
N ARG A 196 15.47 -28.46 -46.73
CA ARG A 196 15.83 -29.83 -47.10
C ARG A 196 14.73 -30.87 -46.86
N PHE A 197 13.67 -30.52 -46.14
CA PHE A 197 12.58 -31.43 -45.78
C PHE A 197 11.34 -31.16 -46.63
N GLN A 198 10.83 -32.18 -47.32
CA GLN A 198 9.62 -32.08 -48.16
C GLN A 198 8.33 -32.13 -47.35
N PHE A 199 8.37 -32.76 -46.17
CA PHE A 199 7.24 -32.92 -45.27
C PHE A 199 7.16 -31.86 -44.17
N ALA A 200 8.06 -30.87 -44.16
CA ALA A 200 8.04 -29.74 -43.23
C ALA A 200 7.71 -28.42 -43.94
N ASP A 201 6.52 -27.89 -43.68
CA ASP A 201 6.13 -26.56 -44.18
C ASP A 201 6.61 -25.48 -43.19
N VAL A 202 7.34 -24.48 -43.67
CA VAL A 202 7.79 -23.34 -42.84
C VAL A 202 7.08 -22.05 -43.26
N LYS A 203 6.33 -21.44 -42.33
CA LYS A 203 5.62 -20.17 -42.52
C LYS A 203 6.26 -19.07 -41.68
N ILE A 204 7.19 -18.33 -42.29
CA ILE A 204 7.94 -17.25 -41.63
C ILE A 204 7.14 -15.95 -41.67
N LYS A 205 6.31 -15.72 -40.65
CA LYS A 205 5.59 -14.46 -40.45
C LYS A 205 5.12 -14.31 -39.02
N THR A 206 4.67 -13.09 -38.68
CA THR A 206 3.86 -12.92 -37.46
C THR A 206 2.49 -13.53 -37.73
N VAL A 207 2.15 -14.58 -36.98
CA VAL A 207 0.85 -15.26 -37.06
C VAL A 207 -0.17 -14.43 -36.31
N ASP A 208 -1.33 -14.17 -36.92
CA ASP A 208 -2.42 -13.47 -36.26
C ASP A 208 -3.29 -14.43 -35.44
N GLU A 209 -4.27 -13.87 -34.71
CA GLU A 209 -5.10 -14.64 -33.80
C GLU A 209 -5.99 -15.67 -34.52
N ALA A 210 -6.59 -15.33 -35.66
CA ALA A 210 -7.45 -16.24 -36.40
C ALA A 210 -6.64 -17.40 -37.00
N GLU A 211 -5.48 -17.09 -37.58
CA GLU A 211 -4.57 -18.09 -38.14
C GLU A 211 -4.02 -19.04 -37.06
N LYS A 212 -3.71 -18.53 -35.86
CA LYS A 212 -3.29 -19.33 -34.70
C LYS A 212 -4.29 -20.45 -34.41
N TRP A 213 -5.57 -20.12 -34.26
CA TRP A 213 -6.60 -21.11 -33.98
C TRP A 213 -6.83 -22.07 -35.16
N GLN A 214 -6.70 -21.56 -36.38
CA GLN A 214 -6.76 -22.40 -37.58
C GLN A 214 -5.65 -23.46 -37.61
N ILE A 215 -4.42 -23.08 -37.23
CA ILE A 215 -3.29 -24.00 -37.12
C ILE A 215 -3.59 -25.09 -36.09
N TYR A 216 -4.03 -24.72 -34.87
CA TYR A 216 -4.35 -25.73 -33.84
C TYR A 216 -5.53 -26.64 -34.22
N SER A 217 -6.45 -26.16 -35.06
CA SER A 217 -7.56 -26.98 -35.56
C SER A 217 -7.15 -27.93 -36.69
N ASP A 218 -6.00 -27.68 -37.31
CA ASP A 218 -5.49 -28.34 -38.51
C ASP A 218 -4.24 -29.18 -38.24
N CYS A 219 -3.98 -29.50 -36.96
CA CYS A 219 -2.97 -30.48 -36.57
C CYS A 219 -3.48 -31.53 -35.57
N HIS A 220 -2.84 -32.71 -35.55
CA HIS A 220 -3.08 -33.71 -34.51
C HIS A 220 -2.33 -33.40 -33.21
N VAL A 221 -1.09 -32.90 -33.34
CA VAL A 221 -0.18 -32.60 -32.24
C VAL A 221 0.33 -31.16 -32.37
N ALA A 222 0.30 -30.42 -31.26
CA ALA A 222 0.94 -29.12 -31.14
C ALA A 222 2.12 -29.23 -30.17
N ILE A 223 3.28 -28.74 -30.60
CA ILE A 223 4.53 -28.80 -29.83
C ILE A 223 4.76 -27.47 -29.12
N ASN A 224 4.99 -27.53 -27.82
CA ASN A 224 5.52 -26.42 -27.04
C ASN A 224 6.97 -26.71 -26.63
N VAL A 225 7.88 -25.82 -27.04
CA VAL A 225 9.31 -25.89 -26.70
C VAL A 225 9.67 -24.70 -25.80
N PHE A 226 10.14 -24.95 -24.58
CA PHE A 226 10.65 -23.90 -23.71
C PHE A 226 11.99 -23.36 -24.20
N ARG A 227 12.33 -22.12 -23.85
CA ARG A 227 13.69 -21.59 -24.10
C ARG A 227 14.68 -22.18 -23.09
N GLU A 228 15.89 -22.41 -23.56
CA GLU A 228 17.05 -22.63 -22.72
C GLU A 228 17.55 -21.28 -22.17
N SER A 229 17.94 -21.29 -20.90
CA SER A 229 18.49 -20.13 -20.21
C SER A 229 19.25 -20.57 -18.96
N ASP A 230 20.20 -19.77 -18.52
CA ASP A 230 20.94 -19.99 -17.26
C ASP A 230 20.02 -20.11 -16.03
N ARG A 231 18.83 -19.49 -16.13
CA ARG A 231 17.73 -19.62 -15.17
C ARG A 231 16.52 -20.19 -15.90
N PRO A 232 16.36 -21.53 -15.95
CA PRO A 232 15.23 -22.17 -16.62
C PRO A 232 13.91 -21.78 -15.93
N ALA A 233 12.90 -21.38 -16.72
CA ALA A 233 11.54 -21.19 -16.21
C ALA A 233 10.98 -22.49 -15.61
N VAL A 234 10.17 -22.44 -14.56
CA VAL A 234 9.39 -23.61 -14.12
C VAL A 234 7.91 -23.47 -14.46
N SER A 235 7.48 -22.27 -14.85
CA SER A 235 6.08 -21.93 -15.09
C SER A 235 5.65 -22.15 -16.55
N PRO A 236 4.35 -22.41 -16.83
CA PRO A 236 3.86 -22.66 -18.19
C PRO A 236 3.97 -21.43 -19.11
N SER A 237 4.23 -21.68 -20.39
CA SER A 237 4.14 -20.66 -21.44
C SER A 237 2.67 -20.42 -21.83
N PRO A 238 2.31 -19.26 -22.42
CA PRO A 238 0.95 -18.99 -22.90
C PRO A 238 0.41 -20.06 -23.85
N ARG A 239 1.29 -20.63 -24.69
CA ARG A 239 0.95 -21.64 -25.69
C ARG A 239 0.34 -22.89 -25.08
N ILE A 240 0.78 -23.29 -23.89
CA ILE A 240 0.24 -24.44 -23.18
C ILE A 240 -1.25 -24.24 -22.90
N PHE A 241 -1.62 -23.09 -22.33
CA PHE A 241 -3.02 -22.80 -22.00
C PHE A 241 -3.89 -22.69 -23.26
N GLU A 242 -3.38 -22.10 -24.33
CA GLU A 242 -4.13 -21.96 -25.57
C GLU A 242 -4.45 -23.30 -26.24
N VAL A 243 -3.45 -24.17 -26.39
CA VAL A 243 -3.63 -25.49 -27.02
C VAL A 243 -4.58 -26.34 -26.19
N THR A 244 -4.39 -26.38 -24.87
CA THR A 244 -5.19 -27.20 -23.97
C THR A 244 -6.63 -26.69 -23.87
N ALA A 245 -6.87 -25.39 -23.72
CA ALA A 245 -8.23 -24.84 -23.70
C ALA A 245 -9.01 -25.11 -25.00
N PHE A 246 -8.36 -25.01 -26.15
CA PHE A 246 -9.02 -25.30 -27.42
C PHE A 246 -9.38 -26.78 -27.53
N GLY A 247 -8.42 -27.65 -27.19
CA GLY A 247 -8.62 -29.09 -27.11
C GLY A 247 -8.89 -29.76 -28.46
N HIS A 248 -8.24 -29.30 -29.53
CA HIS A 248 -8.31 -29.90 -30.87
C HIS A 248 -7.08 -30.74 -31.21
N ALA A 249 -5.92 -30.32 -30.72
CA ALA A 249 -4.64 -31.00 -30.85
C ALA A 249 -4.14 -31.45 -29.48
N ALA A 250 -3.40 -32.55 -29.44
CA ALA A 250 -2.67 -32.95 -28.24
C ALA A 250 -1.44 -32.06 -28.03
N LEU A 251 -1.20 -31.69 -26.78
CA LEU A 251 -0.01 -30.93 -26.42
C LEU A 251 1.15 -31.90 -26.13
N VAL A 252 2.26 -31.70 -26.85
CA VAL A 252 3.57 -32.29 -26.52
C VAL A 252 4.47 -31.14 -26.05
N SER A 253 4.88 -31.14 -24.79
CA SER A 253 5.57 -30.02 -24.15
C SER A 253 6.91 -30.43 -23.53
N GLY A 254 7.94 -29.62 -23.73
CA GLY A 254 9.25 -29.89 -23.14
C GLY A 254 10.31 -28.81 -23.37
N PRO A 255 11.49 -28.92 -22.75
CA PRO A 255 11.82 -29.87 -21.67
C PRO A 255 10.88 -29.76 -20.47
N ARG A 256 10.72 -30.83 -19.67
CA ARG A 256 9.75 -30.87 -18.56
C ARG A 256 9.93 -29.72 -17.59
N ARG A 257 8.82 -29.15 -17.13
CA ARG A 257 8.78 -28.06 -16.15
C ARG A 257 7.90 -28.46 -14.97
N ALA A 258 8.41 -28.23 -13.76
CA ALA A 258 7.77 -28.71 -12.54
C ALA A 258 6.31 -28.24 -12.36
N GLU A 259 5.99 -27.00 -12.75
CA GLU A 259 4.61 -26.51 -12.64
C GLU A 259 3.70 -27.03 -13.75
N VAL A 260 4.24 -27.24 -14.96
CA VAL A 260 3.48 -27.88 -16.05
C VAL A 260 3.09 -29.30 -15.64
N ASP A 261 4.04 -30.06 -15.08
CA ASP A 261 3.79 -31.39 -14.53
C ASP A 261 2.79 -31.35 -13.38
N SER A 262 2.86 -30.34 -12.51
CA SER A 262 1.91 -30.17 -11.40
C SER A 262 0.49 -29.84 -11.86
N ILE A 263 0.32 -29.09 -12.95
CA ILE A 263 -1.01 -28.68 -13.45
C ILE A 263 -1.63 -29.79 -14.29
N TYR A 264 -0.85 -30.34 -15.23
CA TYR A 264 -1.39 -31.23 -16.25
C TYR A 264 -1.07 -32.70 -15.99
N GLY A 265 0.02 -33.02 -15.29
CA GLY A 265 0.45 -34.41 -15.07
C GLY A 265 0.41 -35.23 -16.36
N ASP A 266 -0.28 -36.36 -16.32
CA ASP A 266 -0.47 -37.24 -17.47
C ASP A 266 -1.57 -36.81 -18.45
N SER A 267 -2.21 -35.65 -18.29
CA SER A 267 -3.20 -35.17 -19.28
C SER A 267 -2.56 -34.61 -20.56
N ILE A 268 -1.25 -34.40 -20.57
CA ILE A 268 -0.48 -34.00 -21.77
C ILE A 268 0.68 -34.99 -22.02
N TYR A 269 1.44 -34.74 -23.08
CA TYR A 269 2.66 -35.49 -23.38
C TYR A 269 3.88 -34.61 -23.06
N HIS A 270 4.94 -35.25 -22.56
CA HIS A 270 6.12 -34.57 -22.03
C HIS A 270 7.38 -35.12 -22.66
N PHE A 271 8.37 -34.26 -22.85
CA PHE A 271 9.70 -34.66 -23.29
C PHE A 271 10.77 -33.85 -22.57
N ASP A 272 12.00 -34.36 -22.59
CA ASP A 272 13.18 -33.71 -22.01
C ASP A 272 14.25 -33.41 -23.08
N ASP A 273 14.23 -34.16 -24.18
CA ASP A 273 15.17 -34.10 -25.30
C ASP A 273 14.47 -34.48 -26.62
N ALA A 274 15.22 -34.53 -27.73
CA ALA A 274 14.69 -34.82 -29.05
C ALA A 274 14.14 -36.25 -29.18
N ASP A 275 14.82 -37.26 -28.61
CA ASP A 275 14.40 -38.65 -28.67
C ASP A 275 13.06 -38.85 -27.93
N SER A 276 12.94 -38.32 -26.71
CA SER A 276 11.70 -38.37 -25.93
C SER A 276 10.59 -37.51 -26.54
N ALA A 277 10.93 -36.43 -27.26
CA ALA A 277 9.97 -35.64 -28.02
C ALA A 277 9.37 -36.46 -29.17
N ILE A 278 10.22 -37.13 -29.95
CA ILE A 278 9.81 -38.00 -31.05
C ILE A 278 8.95 -39.16 -30.54
N GLU A 279 9.34 -39.82 -29.44
CA GLU A 279 8.55 -40.89 -28.82
C GLU A 279 7.16 -40.38 -28.40
N SER A 280 7.09 -39.22 -27.74
CA SER A 280 5.83 -38.61 -27.32
C SER A 280 4.94 -38.23 -28.50
N ILE A 281 5.51 -37.70 -29.58
CA ILE A 281 4.79 -37.40 -30.82
C ILE A 281 4.21 -38.67 -31.43
N GLU A 282 5.02 -39.72 -31.58
CA GLU A 282 4.55 -40.98 -32.18
C GLU A 282 3.46 -41.64 -31.34
N ARG A 283 3.59 -41.66 -30.02
CA ARG A 283 2.52 -42.15 -29.13
C ARG A 283 1.24 -41.32 -29.30
N ALA A 284 1.36 -40.00 -29.36
CA ALA A 284 0.19 -39.14 -29.59
C ALA A 284 -0.45 -39.38 -30.97
N LEU A 285 0.32 -39.67 -32.01
CA LEU A 285 -0.19 -39.92 -33.36
C LEU A 285 -0.82 -41.31 -33.52
N THR A 286 -0.22 -42.34 -32.91
CA THR A 286 -0.60 -43.75 -33.08
C THR A 286 -1.68 -44.24 -32.12
N GLU A 287 -1.93 -43.55 -31.01
CA GLU A 287 -2.95 -43.91 -30.01
C GLU A 287 -4.12 -42.89 -29.98
N PRO A 288 -5.06 -42.91 -30.95
CA PRO A 288 -6.09 -41.88 -31.08
C PRO A 288 -7.06 -41.79 -29.89
N ASP A 289 -7.37 -42.92 -29.25
CA ASP A 289 -8.28 -42.96 -28.09
C ASP A 289 -7.62 -42.35 -26.86
N THR A 290 -6.39 -42.78 -26.54
CA THR A 290 -5.56 -42.20 -25.46
C THR A 290 -5.36 -40.70 -25.67
N ARG A 291 -5.03 -40.30 -26.92
CA ARG A 291 -4.90 -38.89 -27.31
C ARG A 291 -6.19 -38.12 -27.03
N GLY A 292 -7.34 -38.67 -27.40
CA GLY A 292 -8.65 -38.05 -27.19
C GLY A 292 -8.96 -37.80 -25.70
N ILE A 293 -8.68 -38.78 -24.84
CA ILE A 293 -8.87 -38.67 -23.39
C ILE A 293 -7.99 -37.55 -22.82
N LYS A 294 -6.68 -37.60 -23.10
CA LYS A 294 -5.71 -36.57 -22.66
C LYS A 294 -6.12 -35.16 -23.08
N VAL A 295 -6.51 -34.98 -24.35
CA VAL A 295 -6.96 -33.69 -24.88
C VAL A 295 -8.18 -33.15 -24.12
N GLN A 296 -9.16 -34.00 -23.81
CA GLN A 296 -10.34 -33.58 -23.06
C GLN A 296 -10.01 -33.26 -21.60
N GLU A 297 -9.18 -34.07 -20.95
CA GLU A 297 -8.75 -33.82 -19.57
C GLU A 297 -7.98 -32.50 -19.45
N ALA A 298 -7.01 -32.27 -20.33
CA ALA A 298 -6.24 -31.03 -20.33
C ALA A 298 -7.14 -29.81 -20.60
N LYS A 299 -8.14 -29.93 -21.49
CA LYS A 299 -9.13 -28.89 -21.73
C LYS A 299 -9.94 -28.56 -20.48
N GLN A 300 -10.41 -29.57 -19.76
CA GLN A 300 -11.15 -29.36 -18.52
C GLN A 300 -10.29 -28.67 -17.46
N ILE A 301 -9.04 -29.12 -17.27
CA ILE A 301 -8.10 -28.50 -16.32
C ILE A 301 -7.93 -27.01 -16.62
N THR A 302 -7.72 -26.66 -17.89
CA THR A 302 -7.47 -25.28 -18.31
C THR A 302 -8.69 -24.39 -18.13
N LEU A 303 -9.86 -24.83 -18.61
CA LEU A 303 -11.09 -24.04 -18.55
C LEU A 303 -11.64 -23.89 -17.13
N GLN A 304 -11.27 -24.77 -16.20
CA GLN A 304 -11.71 -24.71 -14.81
C GLN A 304 -10.95 -23.69 -13.95
N SER A 305 -9.67 -23.41 -14.24
CA SER A 305 -8.84 -22.61 -13.31
C SER A 305 -7.63 -21.88 -13.91
N GLN A 306 -7.42 -21.98 -15.23
CA GLN A 306 -6.24 -21.44 -15.91
C GLN A 306 -6.61 -20.37 -16.94
N THR A 307 -7.67 -19.60 -16.67
CA THR A 307 -8.16 -18.55 -17.55
C THR A 307 -7.73 -17.16 -17.06
N TYR A 308 -7.78 -16.16 -17.96
CA TYR A 308 -7.55 -14.77 -17.55
C TYR A 308 -8.62 -14.26 -16.57
N PHE A 309 -9.82 -14.85 -16.50
CA PHE A 309 -10.80 -14.50 -15.47
C PHE A 309 -10.29 -14.85 -14.07
N ASP A 310 -9.67 -16.02 -13.92
CA ASP A 310 -9.05 -16.43 -12.65
C ASP A 310 -7.88 -15.50 -12.28
N ARG A 311 -7.11 -15.05 -13.28
CA ARG A 311 -5.99 -14.11 -13.04
C ARG A 311 -6.48 -12.71 -12.72
N ALA A 312 -7.52 -12.23 -13.40
CA ALA A 312 -8.11 -10.93 -13.16
C ALA A 312 -8.79 -10.87 -11.78
N ASP A 313 -9.44 -11.94 -11.32
CA ASP A 313 -9.97 -12.02 -9.97
C ASP A 313 -8.85 -11.86 -8.93
N ARG A 314 -7.78 -12.65 -9.05
CA ARG A 314 -6.59 -12.55 -8.18
C ARG A 314 -5.94 -11.16 -8.23
N LEU A 315 -5.75 -10.61 -9.43
CA LEU A 315 -5.18 -9.27 -9.61
C LEU A 315 -6.08 -8.21 -8.97
N SER A 316 -7.39 -8.25 -9.24
CA SER A 316 -8.35 -7.29 -8.69
C SER A 316 -8.38 -7.34 -7.17
N HIS A 317 -8.38 -8.55 -6.59
CA HIS A 317 -8.29 -8.73 -5.15
C HIS A 317 -6.99 -8.14 -4.61
N ALA A 318 -5.84 -8.45 -5.22
CA ALA A 318 -4.56 -7.89 -4.82
C ALA A 318 -4.53 -6.36 -4.93
N LEU A 319 -5.05 -5.76 -6.01
CA LEU A 319 -5.10 -4.30 -6.16
C LEU A 319 -6.02 -3.63 -5.12
N LEU A 320 -7.14 -4.26 -4.80
CA LEU A 320 -8.08 -3.76 -3.79
C LEU A 320 -7.62 -3.98 -2.34
N THR A 321 -6.70 -4.93 -2.10
CA THR A 321 -6.22 -5.33 -0.76
C THR A 321 -4.82 -4.81 -0.44
N ALA A 322 -3.89 -4.87 -1.41
CA ALA A 322 -2.51 -4.37 -1.31
C ALA A 322 -2.43 -2.86 -1.48
N GLY A 323 -3.38 -2.27 -2.21
CA GLY A 323 -3.82 -0.92 -1.92
C GLY A 323 -4.54 -1.00 -0.58
N GLY A 324 -3.81 -0.84 0.53
CA GLY A 324 -4.41 -0.30 1.74
C GLY A 324 -5.02 0.99 1.27
N SER A 325 -6.31 0.92 0.90
CA SER A 325 -6.91 1.89 0.00
C SER A 325 -6.63 3.26 0.60
N PRO A 326 -6.49 4.34 -0.20
CA PRO A 326 -6.70 5.67 0.35
C PRO A 326 -7.87 5.62 1.35
N LEU A 327 -8.96 4.92 1.02
CA LEU A 327 -10.09 4.66 1.93
C LEU A 327 -9.76 3.92 3.24
N GLU A 328 -8.83 2.96 3.29
CA GLU A 328 -8.47 2.22 4.52
C GLU A 328 -7.57 3.05 5.43
N ILE A 329 -6.51 3.67 4.89
CA ILE A 329 -5.67 4.58 5.68
C ILE A 329 -6.50 5.79 6.10
N ASP A 330 -7.37 6.29 5.23
CA ASP A 330 -8.28 7.39 5.53
C ASP A 330 -9.32 7.00 6.59
N LEU A 331 -9.79 5.75 6.59
CA LEU A 331 -10.67 5.20 7.62
C LEU A 331 -9.92 5.11 8.96
N ILE A 332 -8.74 4.49 8.97
CA ILE A 332 -7.86 4.37 10.15
C ILE A 332 -7.55 5.75 10.71
N GLU A 333 -7.18 6.69 9.85
CA GLU A 333 -6.87 8.07 10.21
C GLU A 333 -8.11 8.77 10.77
N SER A 334 -9.29 8.57 10.17
CA SER A 334 -10.54 9.14 10.66
C SER A 334 -10.96 8.64 12.05
N GLN A 335 -10.41 7.50 12.48
CA GLN A 335 -10.56 6.91 13.81
C GLN A 335 -9.30 7.11 14.70
N THR A 336 -8.34 7.91 14.25
CA THR A 336 -7.14 8.27 15.03
C THR A 336 -7.34 9.66 15.62
N GLY A 337 -7.28 9.78 16.95
CA GLY A 337 -7.38 11.05 17.65
C GLY A 337 -6.16 11.39 18.47
N TRP A 338 -5.74 12.64 18.39
CA TRP A 338 -4.61 13.22 19.10
C TRP A 338 -5.10 13.90 20.37
N ILE A 339 -4.66 13.43 21.54
CA ILE A 339 -4.89 14.07 22.84
C ILE A 339 -3.70 15.00 23.09
N ILE A 340 -3.96 16.31 22.96
CA ILE A 340 -2.96 17.37 23.06
C ILE A 340 -3.27 18.32 24.23
N GLY A 341 -2.26 19.08 24.65
CA GLY A 341 -2.35 20.06 25.72
C GLY A 341 -0.98 20.36 26.31
N CYS A 342 -0.93 20.91 27.51
CA CYS A 342 0.31 20.96 28.28
C CYS A 342 0.48 19.69 29.10
N GLY A 343 1.70 19.39 29.54
CA GLY A 343 1.90 18.43 30.62
C GLY A 343 1.09 18.85 31.86
N ARG A 344 0.74 17.88 32.72
CA ARG A 344 0.00 18.09 33.98
C ARG A 344 -1.47 18.54 33.85
N THR A 345 -2.04 18.50 32.65
CA THR A 345 -3.47 18.76 32.36
C THR A 345 -4.42 17.60 32.72
N GLY A 346 -3.90 16.43 33.13
CA GLY A 346 -4.70 15.23 33.35
C GLY A 346 -4.79 14.31 32.11
N SER A 347 -4.06 14.62 31.04
CA SER A 347 -4.08 13.84 29.78
C SER A 347 -3.71 12.36 29.95
N THR A 348 -2.85 12.02 30.92
CA THR A 348 -2.55 10.62 31.24
C THR A 348 -3.79 9.89 31.77
N TRP A 349 -4.55 10.52 32.67
CA TRP A 349 -5.75 9.94 33.27
C TRP A 349 -6.83 9.71 32.21
N LEU A 350 -7.09 10.72 31.36
CA LEU A 350 -7.99 10.58 30.21
C LEU A 350 -7.56 9.45 29.26
N ALA A 351 -6.28 9.43 28.87
CA ALA A 351 -5.77 8.44 27.93
C ALA A 351 -5.85 7.02 28.50
N GLU A 352 -5.57 6.83 29.81
CA GLU A 352 -5.75 5.55 30.50
C GLU A 352 -7.21 5.08 30.46
N MET A 353 -8.16 5.95 30.82
CA MET A 353 -9.59 5.61 30.77
C MET A 353 -10.07 5.27 29.36
N LEU A 354 -9.59 5.99 28.34
CA LEU A 354 -9.90 5.69 26.93
C LEU A 354 -9.32 4.36 26.47
N GLY A 355 -8.09 4.03 26.88
CA GLY A 355 -7.44 2.77 26.53
C GLY A 355 -8.12 1.52 27.12
N ASP A 356 -8.89 1.70 28.18
CA ASP A 356 -9.68 0.64 28.83
C ASP A 356 -11.03 0.39 28.14
N LEU A 357 -11.49 1.30 27.29
CA LEU A 357 -12.73 1.11 26.54
C LEU A 357 -12.54 0.06 25.43
N PRO A 358 -13.57 -0.74 25.12
CA PRO A 358 -13.49 -1.67 24.00
C PRO A 358 -13.28 -0.91 22.71
N ARG A 359 -12.47 -1.49 21.80
CA ARG A 359 -12.18 -0.94 20.47
C ARG A 359 -11.48 0.42 20.45
N ILE A 360 -10.91 0.87 21.57
CA ILE A 360 -9.97 2.00 21.59
C ILE A 360 -8.60 1.46 21.99
N ARG A 361 -7.56 1.92 21.31
CA ARG A 361 -6.16 1.61 21.60
C ARG A 361 -5.45 2.89 21.97
N ARG A 362 -4.74 2.85 23.09
CA ARG A 362 -3.97 3.99 23.59
C ARG A 362 -2.52 3.88 23.12
N TRP A 363 -2.04 4.90 22.43
CA TRP A 363 -0.61 5.10 22.21
C TRP A 363 -0.11 6.19 23.14
N HIS A 364 0.65 5.79 24.15
CA HIS A 364 1.20 6.70 25.14
C HIS A 364 2.52 7.29 24.63
N GLU A 365 2.50 8.57 24.25
CA GLU A 365 3.67 9.40 23.94
C GLU A 365 4.64 8.71 22.98
N PRO A 366 4.27 8.56 21.68
CA PRO A 366 5.17 8.02 20.67
C PRO A 366 6.41 8.91 20.43
N TYR A 367 6.42 10.16 20.90
CA TYR A 367 7.46 11.15 20.64
C TYR A 367 7.64 11.45 19.14
N PHE A 368 6.59 11.22 18.34
CA PHE A 368 6.63 11.45 16.90
C PHE A 368 6.89 12.91 16.56
N GLY A 369 6.47 13.83 17.44
CA GLY A 369 6.74 15.27 17.27
C GLY A 369 8.21 15.66 17.29
N ARG A 370 9.11 14.83 17.83
CA ARG A 370 10.56 15.12 17.78
C ARG A 370 11.10 15.27 16.36
N LEU A 371 10.46 14.65 15.37
CA LEU A 371 10.83 14.80 13.95
C LEU A 371 10.65 16.24 13.45
N PHE A 372 9.76 17.01 14.07
CA PHE A 372 9.45 18.40 13.70
C PHE A 372 10.27 19.42 14.49
N ARG A 373 11.07 18.99 15.47
CA ARG A 373 11.86 19.88 16.31
C ARG A 373 12.78 20.79 15.50
N HIS A 374 13.45 20.24 14.48
CA HIS A 374 14.32 21.02 13.61
C HIS A 374 13.56 22.15 12.90
N LEU A 375 12.33 21.89 12.45
CA LEU A 375 11.48 22.87 11.75
C LEU A 375 11.00 23.99 12.67
N GLN A 376 10.88 23.71 13.97
CA GLN A 376 10.54 24.73 14.97
C GLN A 376 11.76 25.56 15.38
N GLU A 377 12.93 24.94 15.51
CA GLU A 377 14.18 25.62 15.88
C GLU A 377 14.77 26.45 14.72
N ARG A 378 14.52 26.03 13.47
CA ARG A 378 15.03 26.67 12.24
C ARG A 378 13.94 26.78 11.17
N PRO A 379 12.92 27.63 11.37
CA PRO A 379 11.83 27.76 10.40
C PRO A 379 12.30 28.22 9.01
N GLU A 380 13.40 28.97 8.93
CA GLU A 380 14.01 29.46 7.69
C GLU A 380 14.57 28.36 6.77
N GLU A 381 14.88 27.18 7.29
CA GLU A 381 15.34 26.04 6.48
C GLU A 381 14.24 25.58 5.51
N ARG A 382 12.96 25.85 5.81
CA ARG A 382 11.86 25.57 4.88
C ARG A 382 11.95 26.38 3.59
N ASP A 383 12.60 27.54 3.62
CA ASP A 383 12.73 28.40 2.44
C ASP A 383 14.02 28.08 1.64
N ARG A 384 14.89 27.22 2.18
CA ARG A 384 16.13 26.79 1.53
C ARG A 384 15.84 25.62 0.58
N LYS A 385 15.99 25.85 -0.73
CA LYS A 385 15.71 24.84 -1.78
C LYS A 385 16.50 23.52 -1.63
N SER A 386 17.68 23.58 -1.00
CA SER A 386 18.53 22.39 -0.78
C SER A 386 18.24 21.66 0.54
N ALA A 387 17.36 22.20 1.39
CA ALA A 387 17.00 21.54 2.64
C ALA A 387 16.06 20.37 2.38
N PHE A 388 16.18 19.32 3.20
CA PHE A 388 15.30 18.15 3.10
C PHE A 388 13.84 18.52 3.36
N PHE A 389 13.59 19.34 4.39
CA PHE A 389 12.24 19.82 4.75
C PHE A 389 11.87 21.13 4.03
N SER A 390 12.33 21.33 2.79
CA SER A 390 11.95 22.51 2.04
C SER A 390 10.43 22.57 1.84
N ARG A 391 9.88 23.78 1.75
CA ARG A 391 8.48 24.03 1.44
C ARG A 391 8.10 23.52 0.04
N GLN A 392 9.04 23.52 -0.90
CA GLN A 392 8.82 23.06 -2.27
C GLN A 392 8.50 21.55 -2.32
N GLN A 393 9.10 20.75 -1.43
CA GLN A 393 8.85 19.31 -1.34
C GLN A 393 7.95 18.94 -0.14
N GLN A 394 7.21 19.91 0.43
CA GLN A 394 6.38 19.71 1.62
C GLN A 394 5.41 18.54 1.53
N SER A 395 4.67 18.43 0.42
CA SER A 395 3.74 17.32 0.23
C SER A 395 4.43 15.96 0.26
N ILE A 396 5.67 15.85 -0.21
CA ILE A 396 6.40 14.58 -0.31
C ILE A 396 6.86 14.12 1.06
N TRP A 397 7.54 14.98 1.82
CA TRP A 397 8.06 14.56 3.13
C TRP A 397 6.93 14.43 4.15
N LEU A 398 5.85 15.21 4.06
CA LEU A 398 4.64 14.99 4.88
C LEU A 398 4.01 13.63 4.58
N ALA A 399 3.85 13.27 3.30
CA ALA A 399 3.31 11.97 2.92
C ALA A 399 4.19 10.80 3.41
N GLY A 400 5.52 10.94 3.33
CA GLY A 400 6.46 9.96 3.86
C GLY A 400 6.34 9.79 5.38
N LEU A 401 6.26 10.90 6.13
CA LEU A 401 6.06 10.88 7.58
C LEU A 401 4.71 10.26 7.96
N ARG A 402 3.64 10.58 7.22
CA ARG A 402 2.30 10.00 7.41
C ARG A 402 2.30 8.49 7.19
N SER A 403 2.91 8.01 6.10
CA SER A 403 3.03 6.57 5.81
C SER A 403 3.79 5.87 6.95
N MET A 404 4.98 6.37 7.28
CA MET A 404 5.81 5.81 8.33
C MET A 404 5.07 5.72 9.67
N PHE A 405 4.30 6.75 10.03
CA PHE A 405 3.47 6.72 11.24
C PHE A 405 2.46 5.57 11.23
N PHE A 406 1.69 5.44 10.14
CA PHE A 406 0.65 4.40 10.06
C PHE A 406 1.22 2.99 9.87
N ASP A 407 2.37 2.84 9.22
CA ASP A 407 3.05 1.55 9.10
C ASP A 407 3.47 1.04 10.49
N VAL A 408 4.07 1.91 11.31
CA VAL A 408 4.40 1.58 12.72
C VAL A 408 3.14 1.39 13.55
N ALA A 409 2.09 2.17 13.31
CA ALA A 409 0.81 2.03 14.03
C ALA A 409 0.15 0.67 13.76
N LYS A 410 0.13 0.22 12.50
CA LYS A 410 -0.45 -1.05 12.07
C LYS A 410 0.31 -2.23 12.66
N ASP A 411 1.64 -2.20 12.60
CA ASP A 411 2.49 -3.23 13.22
C ASP A 411 2.25 -3.32 14.74
N ARG A 412 2.19 -2.18 15.42
CA ARG A 412 1.98 -2.13 16.87
C ARG A 412 0.56 -2.51 17.29
N PHE A 413 -0.43 -2.21 16.47
CA PHE A 413 -1.85 -2.42 16.76
C PHE A 413 -2.53 -3.17 15.61
N PRO A 414 -2.44 -4.51 15.56
CA PRO A 414 -2.95 -5.31 14.42
C PRO A 414 -4.45 -5.23 14.12
N LYS A 415 -5.25 -4.57 14.97
CA LYS A 415 -6.70 -4.36 14.81
C LYS A 415 -7.05 -2.90 14.50
N LEU A 416 -6.08 -2.11 14.05
CA LEU A 416 -6.29 -0.71 13.66
C LEU A 416 -7.29 -0.65 12.49
N GLY A 417 -8.26 0.26 12.56
CA GLY A 417 -9.37 0.37 11.58
C GLY A 417 -10.67 -0.28 12.05
N ASP A 418 -10.58 -1.39 12.78
CA ASP A 418 -11.68 -1.91 13.62
C ASP A 418 -11.70 -1.23 14.99
N HIS A 419 -10.51 -0.89 15.49
CA HIS A 419 -10.29 -0.14 16.71
C HIS A 419 -9.76 1.26 16.40
N ALA A 420 -10.30 2.24 17.10
CA ALA A 420 -9.79 3.60 17.10
C ALA A 420 -8.45 3.70 17.85
N LEU A 421 -7.68 4.74 17.53
CA LEU A 421 -6.38 5.00 18.12
C LEU A 421 -6.40 6.35 18.83
N ALA A 422 -6.22 6.35 20.15
CA ALA A 422 -6.02 7.54 20.97
C ALA A 422 -4.52 7.76 21.19
N VAL A 423 -3.94 8.73 20.50
CA VAL A 423 -2.53 9.11 20.60
C VAL A 423 -2.39 10.24 21.60
N LYS A 424 -1.80 9.95 22.76
CA LYS A 424 -1.49 10.99 23.75
C LYS A 424 -0.12 11.58 23.44
N GLU A 425 -0.08 12.87 23.10
CA GLU A 425 1.16 13.55 22.76
C GLU A 425 1.20 14.95 23.40
N VAL A 426 1.80 15.02 24.59
CA VAL A 426 1.98 16.28 25.36
C VAL A 426 3.44 16.62 25.63
N ASN A 427 4.35 15.67 25.37
CA ASN A 427 5.78 15.83 25.58
C ASN A 427 6.52 16.30 24.32
N THR A 428 5.86 16.24 23.16
CA THR A 428 6.39 16.76 21.90
C THR A 428 5.44 17.75 21.21
N PRO A 429 5.25 18.96 21.78
CA PRO A 429 4.37 19.97 21.18
C PRO A 429 4.85 20.49 19.82
N GLU A 430 6.05 20.10 19.38
CA GLU A 430 6.59 20.46 18.07
C GLU A 430 5.71 19.96 16.91
N ILE A 431 4.89 18.93 17.13
CA ILE A 431 3.94 18.44 16.11
C ILE A 431 2.65 19.24 16.01
N TYR A 432 2.26 20.00 17.03
CA TYR A 432 0.92 20.62 17.09
C TYR A 432 0.56 21.44 15.84
N PRO A 433 1.46 22.29 15.31
CA PRO A 433 1.19 23.05 14.08
C PRO A 433 1.06 22.19 12.82
N TRP A 434 1.46 20.92 12.89
CA TRP A 434 1.58 20.01 11.76
C TRP A 434 0.57 18.86 11.79
N ILE A 435 -0.16 18.64 12.89
CA ILE A 435 -1.05 17.47 13.00
C ILE A 435 -2.06 17.47 11.85
N HIS A 436 -2.66 18.60 11.52
CA HIS A 436 -3.62 18.66 10.41
C HIS A 436 -2.95 18.48 9.03
N ASP A 437 -1.76 19.04 8.85
CA ASP A 437 -1.01 18.93 7.58
C ASP A 437 -0.52 17.49 7.32
N VAL A 438 -0.13 16.78 8.37
CA VAL A 438 0.34 15.38 8.29
C VAL A 438 -0.84 14.39 8.31
N PHE A 439 -1.87 14.69 9.10
CA PHE A 439 -3.03 13.83 9.36
C PHE A 439 -4.36 14.60 9.16
N PRO A 440 -4.69 14.97 7.91
CA PRO A 440 -5.84 15.83 7.58
C PRO A 440 -7.22 15.26 7.94
N ARG A 441 -7.33 13.95 8.12
CA ARG A 441 -8.56 13.25 8.51
C ARG A 441 -8.59 12.84 9.98
N SER A 442 -7.52 13.09 10.74
CA SER A 442 -7.48 12.73 12.15
C SER A 442 -8.44 13.55 13.01
N ARG A 443 -8.54 13.19 14.28
CA ARG A 443 -9.33 13.89 15.29
C ARG A 443 -8.40 14.55 16.29
N LEU A 444 -8.88 15.58 16.97
CA LEU A 444 -8.13 16.31 17.97
C LEU A 444 -8.95 16.46 19.24
N VAL A 445 -8.41 16.01 20.36
CA VAL A 445 -8.93 16.25 21.70
C VAL A 445 -7.97 17.21 22.39
N PHE A 446 -8.39 18.46 22.54
CA PHE A 446 -7.64 19.44 23.32
C PHE A 446 -8.10 19.39 24.77
N LEU A 447 -7.23 18.90 25.65
CA LEU A 447 -7.47 18.88 27.08
C LEU A 447 -6.85 20.12 27.74
N ALA A 448 -7.72 21.07 28.07
CA ALA A 448 -7.36 22.28 28.81
C ALA A 448 -7.46 22.04 30.32
N ARG A 449 -6.70 22.80 31.10
CA ARG A 449 -6.80 22.90 32.56
C ARG A 449 -6.42 24.32 32.94
N ASP A 450 -6.92 24.84 34.06
CA ASP A 450 -6.50 26.16 34.57
C ASP A 450 -4.95 26.27 34.53
N PRO A 451 -4.37 27.22 33.77
CA PRO A 451 -2.93 27.39 33.67
C PRO A 451 -2.24 27.57 35.02
N PHE A 452 -2.93 28.10 36.03
CA PHE A 452 -2.38 28.28 37.37
C PHE A 452 -2.26 26.95 38.11
N ASP A 453 -3.23 26.05 37.95
CA ASP A 453 -3.17 24.68 38.46
C ASP A 453 -2.04 23.88 37.79
N VAL A 454 -1.85 24.08 36.48
CA VAL A 454 -0.75 23.46 35.74
C VAL A 454 0.59 24.01 36.23
N PHE A 455 0.68 25.32 36.46
CA PHE A 455 1.88 25.96 36.96
C PHE A 455 2.25 25.47 38.36
N ASP A 456 1.31 25.49 39.31
CA ASP A 456 1.48 24.92 40.64
C ASP A 456 1.95 23.46 40.56
N SER A 457 1.36 22.67 39.67
CA SER A 457 1.74 21.28 39.52
C SER A 457 3.14 21.08 38.92
N TYR A 458 3.65 21.99 38.10
CA TYR A 458 5.02 21.93 37.60
C TYR A 458 6.02 22.33 38.68
N LEU A 459 5.71 23.36 39.48
CA LEU A 459 6.53 23.77 40.61
C LEU A 459 6.67 22.62 41.62
N ASP A 460 5.59 21.89 41.89
CA ASP A 460 5.62 20.71 42.75
C ASP A 460 6.45 19.55 42.15
N LEU A 461 6.34 19.34 40.83
CA LEU A 461 7.11 18.32 40.11
C LEU A 461 8.62 18.56 40.15
N GLN A 462 9.04 19.83 40.19
CA GLN A 462 10.43 20.26 40.13
C GLN A 462 11.10 20.34 41.51
N ARG A 463 10.38 20.03 42.59
CA ARG A 463 10.95 20.00 43.93
C ARG A 463 11.78 18.75 44.18
N SER A 464 12.82 18.92 45.00
CA SER A 464 13.59 17.79 45.53
C SER A 464 12.68 16.78 46.25
N GLY A 465 12.89 15.50 45.96
CA GLY A 465 12.06 14.40 46.44
C GLY A 465 10.79 14.13 45.63
N SER A 466 10.59 14.82 44.49
CA SER A 466 9.56 14.50 43.51
C SER A 466 9.77 13.12 42.89
N TRP A 467 8.68 12.44 42.50
CA TRP A 467 8.69 11.11 41.85
C TRP A 467 9.50 11.04 40.54
N ASN A 468 9.86 12.19 39.95
CA ASN A 468 10.60 12.27 38.71
C ASN A 468 11.99 12.86 38.94
N ASP A 469 12.97 11.98 39.17
CA ASP A 469 14.36 12.34 39.47
C ASP A 469 15.00 13.26 38.41
N ARG A 470 14.53 13.21 37.14
CA ARG A 470 15.04 14.09 36.07
C ARG A 470 14.60 15.55 36.19
N PHE A 471 13.50 15.81 36.88
CA PHE A 471 12.96 17.16 37.09
C PHE A 471 13.07 17.62 38.55
N GLY A 472 13.02 16.69 39.51
CA GLY A 472 13.08 16.97 40.95
C GLY A 472 14.48 17.30 41.48
N ASP A 473 15.54 16.86 40.79
CA ASP A 473 16.94 17.11 41.18
C ASP A 473 17.65 18.11 40.25
N ALA A 474 16.91 18.95 39.52
CA ALA A 474 17.51 20.07 38.80
C ALA A 474 18.05 21.11 39.81
N ASP A 475 19.30 21.57 39.64
CA ASP A 475 19.89 22.59 40.52
C ASP A 475 19.03 23.87 40.52
N GLY A 476 18.47 24.23 41.70
CA GLY A 476 17.73 25.47 41.92
C GLY A 476 16.42 25.30 42.70
N ASP A 477 15.98 26.35 43.39
CA ASP A 477 14.64 26.37 43.99
C ASP A 477 13.60 26.61 42.88
N PRO A 478 12.59 25.75 42.68
CA PRO A 478 11.57 25.98 41.67
C PRO A 478 10.75 27.26 41.91
N LEU A 479 10.75 27.78 43.14
CA LEU A 479 10.12 29.06 43.49
C LEU A 479 11.01 30.28 43.21
N ASP A 480 12.27 30.09 42.79
CA ASP A 480 13.12 31.18 42.33
C ASP A 480 12.47 31.90 41.14
N PRO A 481 12.47 33.25 41.09
CA PRO A 481 11.82 34.01 40.03
C PRO A 481 12.24 33.59 38.61
N GLU A 482 13.53 33.34 38.36
CA GLU A 482 14.01 33.00 37.01
C GLU A 482 13.48 31.63 36.56
N HIS A 483 13.47 30.67 37.49
CA HIS A 483 12.98 29.32 37.23
C HIS A 483 11.45 29.28 37.08
N ALA A 484 10.74 30.02 37.94
CA ALA A 484 9.29 30.20 37.87
C ALA A 484 8.88 30.83 36.53
N GLU A 485 9.55 31.90 36.09
CA GLU A 485 9.33 32.53 34.78
C GLU A 485 9.58 31.57 33.61
N ARG A 486 10.65 30.77 33.68
CA ARG A 486 10.98 29.78 32.64
C ARG A 486 9.88 28.73 32.52
N THR A 487 9.36 28.26 33.65
CA THR A 487 8.26 27.30 33.72
C THR A 487 6.96 27.90 33.21
N ALA A 488 6.60 29.11 33.64
CA ALA A 488 5.44 29.84 33.14
C ALA A 488 5.54 30.07 31.61
N ARG A 489 6.72 30.43 31.09
CA ARG A 489 6.96 30.59 29.64
C ARG A 489 6.76 29.28 28.88
N HIS A 490 7.20 28.15 29.43
CA HIS A 490 6.98 26.83 28.84
C HIS A 490 5.49 26.48 28.78
N ILE A 491 4.75 26.70 29.87
CA ILE A 491 3.30 26.48 29.92
C ILE A 491 2.59 27.36 28.90
N HIS A 492 2.89 28.66 28.91
CA HIS A 492 2.33 29.62 27.95
C HIS A 492 2.54 29.16 26.51
N ARG A 493 3.79 28.85 26.14
CA ARG A 493 4.15 28.41 24.78
C ARG A 493 3.41 27.13 24.37
N THR A 494 3.42 26.12 25.23
CA THR A 494 2.85 24.80 24.92
C THR A 494 1.34 24.85 24.83
N MET A 495 0.67 25.51 25.78
CA MET A 495 -0.79 25.68 25.75
C MET A 495 -1.25 26.56 24.59
N THR A 496 -0.51 27.64 24.27
CA THR A 496 -0.82 28.47 23.10
C THR A 496 -0.70 27.65 21.81
N ALA A 497 0.35 26.82 21.67
CA ALA A 497 0.50 25.94 20.51
C ALA A 497 -0.65 24.93 20.41
N ALA A 498 -1.07 24.36 21.55
CA ALA A 498 -2.21 23.42 21.58
C ALA A 498 -3.52 24.11 21.22
N LEU A 499 -3.77 25.31 21.75
CA LEU A 499 -4.94 26.13 21.45
C LEU A 499 -4.98 26.51 19.96
N ASN A 500 -3.85 26.96 19.40
CA ASN A 500 -3.77 27.30 17.98
C ASN A 500 -4.02 26.07 17.09
N ALA A 501 -3.51 24.90 17.46
CA ALA A 501 -3.79 23.66 16.75
C ALA A 501 -5.27 23.27 16.87
N TYR A 502 -5.88 23.43 18.05
CA TYR A 502 -7.32 23.25 18.21
C TYR A 502 -8.12 24.19 17.29
N GLU A 503 -7.77 25.48 17.28
CA GLU A 503 -8.40 26.51 16.47
C GLU A 503 -8.28 26.24 14.95
N SER A 504 -7.21 25.58 14.50
CA SER A 504 -7.00 25.25 13.08
C SER A 504 -7.74 24.01 12.58
N PHE A 505 -8.24 23.14 13.47
CA PHE A 505 -8.97 21.93 13.06
C PHE A 505 -10.43 22.24 12.69
N PRO A 506 -11.02 21.49 11.74
CA PRO A 506 -12.47 21.53 11.48
C PRO A 506 -13.31 21.21 12.72
N ASP A 507 -14.47 21.87 12.88
CA ASP A 507 -15.36 21.69 14.04
C ASP A 507 -15.77 20.23 14.29
N ASN A 508 -16.01 19.47 13.22
CA ASN A 508 -16.38 18.06 13.30
C ASN A 508 -15.21 17.11 13.62
N GLN A 509 -13.98 17.63 13.66
CA GLN A 509 -12.77 16.87 13.95
C GLN A 509 -12.12 17.24 15.29
N ARG A 510 -12.64 18.24 16.01
CA ARG A 510 -12.06 18.73 17.27
C ARG A 510 -13.03 18.65 18.45
N LEU A 511 -12.49 18.35 19.63
CA LEU A 511 -13.20 18.39 20.90
C LEU A 511 -12.37 19.21 21.90
N TRP A 512 -12.99 20.22 22.48
CA TRP A 512 -12.44 20.91 23.65
C TRP A 512 -12.98 20.25 24.91
N LEU A 513 -12.10 19.89 25.83
CA LEU A 513 -12.46 19.36 27.13
C LEU A 513 -11.63 20.06 28.19
N SER A 514 -12.26 20.63 29.22
CA SER A 514 -11.55 21.10 30.40
C SER A 514 -11.39 19.95 31.40
N TYR A 515 -10.29 19.94 32.13
CA TYR A 515 -10.03 18.98 33.20
C TYR A 515 -11.11 19.07 34.30
N GLU A 516 -11.58 20.28 34.57
CA GLU A 516 -12.64 20.64 35.50
C GLU A 516 -13.95 19.95 35.12
N ASN A 517 -14.37 20.06 33.86
CA ASN A 517 -15.58 19.40 33.38
C ASN A 517 -15.39 17.87 33.32
N LEU A 518 -14.18 17.41 32.99
CA LEU A 518 -13.86 15.98 33.01
C LEU A 518 -13.88 15.39 34.43
N LEU A 519 -13.59 16.19 35.46
CA LEU A 519 -13.72 15.76 36.86
C LEU A 519 -15.19 15.75 37.31
N ASP A 520 -15.96 16.76 36.92
CA ASP A 520 -17.38 16.90 37.29
C ASP A 520 -18.25 15.83 36.63
N ASP A 521 -18.07 15.61 35.33
CA ASP A 521 -18.75 14.55 34.56
C ASP A 521 -17.75 13.70 33.76
N THR A 522 -17.03 12.82 34.49
CA THR A 522 -16.06 11.90 33.89
C THR A 522 -16.67 10.99 32.82
N ALA A 523 -17.89 10.51 33.06
CA ALA A 523 -18.57 9.58 32.15
C ALA A 523 -18.95 10.28 30.84
N GLY A 524 -19.54 11.48 30.91
CA GLY A 524 -19.88 12.29 29.75
C GLY A 524 -18.66 12.72 28.96
N GLY A 525 -17.59 13.16 29.63
CA GLY A 525 -16.31 13.51 28.98
C GLY A 525 -15.71 12.32 28.21
N LEU A 526 -15.73 11.12 28.81
CA LEU A 526 -15.23 9.91 28.18
C LEU A 526 -16.10 9.48 26.97
N GLN A 527 -17.42 9.63 27.07
CA GLN A 527 -18.35 9.37 25.96
C GLN A 527 -18.11 10.32 24.78
N GLN A 528 -17.95 11.62 25.04
CA GLN A 528 -17.63 12.61 23.99
C GLN A 528 -16.32 12.28 23.28
N CYS A 529 -15.29 11.87 24.03
CA CYS A 529 -14.01 11.46 23.47
C CYS A 529 -14.13 10.18 22.61
N ALA A 530 -14.91 9.20 23.05
CA ALA A 530 -15.17 8.00 22.25
C ALA A 530 -15.97 8.33 20.97
N GLN A 531 -16.96 9.21 21.07
CA GLN A 531 -17.79 9.64 19.96
C GLN A 531 -16.98 10.36 18.88
N ILE A 532 -16.11 11.30 19.26
CA ILE A 532 -15.26 12.00 18.28
C ILE A 532 -14.28 11.06 17.57
N LEU A 533 -13.82 10.01 18.26
CA LEU A 533 -13.03 8.90 17.70
C LEU A 533 -13.85 7.93 16.83
N GLY A 534 -15.14 8.19 16.63
CA GLY A 534 -16.03 7.37 15.81
C GLY A 534 -16.47 6.06 16.47
N GLN A 535 -16.33 5.92 17.79
CA GLN A 535 -16.68 4.69 18.51
C GLN A 535 -17.95 4.86 19.34
N ALA A 536 -18.96 4.04 19.04
CA ALA A 536 -20.15 3.92 19.87
C ALA A 536 -19.88 2.95 21.03
N ILE A 537 -19.76 3.50 22.24
CA ILE A 537 -19.40 2.73 23.44
C ILE A 537 -20.62 2.59 24.35
N ASN A 538 -20.84 1.36 24.83
CA ASN A 538 -21.88 1.08 25.81
C ASN A 538 -21.57 1.78 27.15
N GLU A 539 -22.56 2.44 27.73
CA GLU A 539 -22.50 3.13 29.02
C GLU A 539 -21.90 2.27 30.15
N LYS A 540 -22.19 0.95 30.17
CA LYS A 540 -21.62 0.03 31.17
C LYS A 540 -20.09 -0.04 31.11
N HIS A 541 -19.51 0.02 29.91
CA HIS A 541 -18.05 0.01 29.76
C HIS A 541 -17.43 1.34 30.20
N VAL A 542 -18.11 2.46 29.93
CA VAL A 542 -17.72 3.79 30.40
C VAL A 542 -17.69 3.83 31.92
N LEU A 543 -18.80 3.47 32.58
CA LEU A 543 -18.90 3.48 34.04
C LEU A 543 -17.86 2.56 34.70
N ARG A 544 -17.59 1.38 34.10
CA ARG A 544 -16.55 0.47 34.58
C ARG A 544 -15.15 1.08 34.49
N SER A 545 -14.84 1.76 33.39
CA SER A 545 -13.55 2.45 33.21
C SER A 545 -13.41 3.60 34.23
N VAL A 546 -14.44 4.43 34.38
CA VAL A 546 -14.47 5.52 35.37
C VAL A 546 -14.26 5.00 36.78
N GLU A 547 -15.00 3.95 37.17
CA GLU A 547 -14.89 3.36 38.51
C GLU A 547 -13.47 2.86 38.80
N LYS A 548 -12.86 2.15 37.84
CA LYS A 548 -11.47 1.67 37.97
C LYS A 548 -10.48 2.82 38.16
N HIS A 549 -10.73 3.95 37.51
CA HIS A 549 -9.82 5.10 37.45
C HIS A 549 -10.15 6.24 38.43
N ARG A 550 -11.06 6.01 39.39
CA ARG A 550 -11.29 6.92 40.53
C ARG A 550 -10.00 7.24 41.28
N PHE A 551 -9.84 8.49 41.72
CA PHE A 551 -8.62 8.94 42.37
C PHE A 551 -8.31 8.16 43.66
N GLU A 552 -9.35 7.76 44.39
CA GLU A 552 -9.27 6.97 45.63
C GLU A 552 -8.66 5.57 45.42
N ASN A 553 -8.69 5.05 44.19
CA ASN A 553 -8.16 3.73 43.87
C ASN A 553 -6.63 3.73 43.64
N TYR A 554 -6.00 4.91 43.54
CA TYR A 554 -4.56 5.02 43.35
C TYR A 554 -3.83 5.11 44.70
N LYS A 555 -2.79 4.27 44.88
CA LYS A 555 -2.02 4.17 46.12
C LYS A 555 -1.12 5.38 46.43
N ARG A 556 -0.75 6.16 45.41
CA ARG A 556 0.19 7.29 45.48
C ARG A 556 -0.38 8.47 44.70
N THR A 557 -1.06 9.35 45.43
CA THR A 557 -1.66 10.58 44.90
C THR A 557 -1.36 11.74 45.84
N GLY A 558 -0.91 12.88 45.32
CA GLY A 558 -0.66 14.05 46.15
C GLY A 558 0.58 14.85 45.77
N ARG A 559 1.10 15.60 46.74
CA ARG A 559 2.32 16.40 46.65
C ARG A 559 3.52 15.49 46.33
N LEU A 560 4.40 15.92 45.43
CA LEU A 560 5.59 15.17 44.97
C LEU A 560 5.29 13.85 44.22
N GLU A 561 4.02 13.50 44.00
CA GLU A 561 3.63 12.23 43.36
C GLU A 561 3.26 12.38 41.88
N PHE A 562 3.32 11.26 41.14
CA PHE A 562 2.98 11.23 39.71
C PHE A 562 1.57 11.73 39.46
N ARG A 563 0.60 11.24 40.25
CA ARG A 563 -0.80 11.65 40.21
C ARG A 563 -1.05 12.67 41.31
N ARG A 564 -1.73 13.77 40.97
CA ARG A 564 -2.22 14.77 41.94
C ARG A 564 -3.53 14.27 42.57
N GLN A 565 -4.10 15.04 43.51
CA GLN A 565 -5.31 14.66 44.26
C GLN A 565 -6.61 14.66 43.45
N GLY A 566 -6.59 14.93 42.13
CA GLY A 566 -7.82 15.01 41.35
C GLY A 566 -8.65 16.26 41.63
N ILE A 567 -8.03 17.34 42.11
CA ILE A 567 -8.71 18.58 42.50
C ILE A 567 -8.41 19.66 41.48
N ALA A 568 -9.44 20.41 41.08
CA ALA A 568 -9.35 21.63 40.29
C ALA A 568 -9.28 22.87 41.19
N GLY A 569 -8.48 23.86 40.79
CA GLY A 569 -8.32 25.11 41.53
C GLY A 569 -7.51 24.98 42.82
N GLY A 570 -6.78 23.87 42.99
CA GLY A 570 -5.97 23.59 44.18
C GLY A 570 -4.79 24.56 44.33
N TRP A 571 -4.43 25.29 43.26
CA TRP A 571 -3.42 26.34 43.32
C TRP A 571 -3.73 27.44 44.34
N ARG A 572 -5.01 27.72 44.65
CA ARG A 572 -5.41 28.83 45.55
C ARG A 572 -4.89 28.65 46.97
N ASP A 573 -4.91 27.40 47.44
CA ASP A 573 -4.47 27.02 48.77
C ASP A 573 -3.09 26.35 48.75
N SER A 574 -2.41 26.35 47.59
CA SER A 574 -1.12 25.67 47.45
C SER A 574 0.00 26.45 48.12
N PRO A 575 0.86 25.78 48.92
CA PRO A 575 2.05 26.41 49.49
C PRO A 575 3.12 26.78 48.44
N ASN A 576 2.96 26.37 47.18
CA ASN A 576 3.87 26.78 46.10
C ASN A 576 3.45 28.11 45.46
N PHE A 577 2.20 28.53 45.65
CA PHE A 577 1.61 29.66 44.95
C PHE A 577 1.69 30.93 45.82
N THR A 578 2.92 31.32 46.15
CA THR A 578 3.22 32.55 46.92
C THR A 578 2.82 33.81 46.15
N ASP A 579 2.80 34.97 46.79
CA ASP A 579 2.42 36.23 46.13
C ASP A 579 3.33 36.58 44.93
N ALA A 580 4.62 36.25 45.02
CA ALA A 580 5.56 36.40 43.90
C ALA A 580 5.19 35.49 42.72
N ILE A 581 4.87 34.21 42.99
CA ILE A 581 4.44 33.26 41.96
C ILE A 581 3.08 33.65 41.37
N LYS A 582 2.15 34.15 42.18
CA LYS A 582 0.88 34.72 41.73
C LYS A 582 1.10 35.88 40.77
N GLN A 583 2.04 36.78 41.06
CA GLN A 583 2.38 37.89 40.18
C GLN A 583 2.92 37.39 38.83
N THR A 584 3.88 36.46 38.84
CA THR A 584 4.41 35.83 37.62
C THR A 584 3.31 35.13 36.82
N ALA A 585 2.43 34.39 37.49
CA ALA A 585 1.33 33.67 36.87
C ALA A 585 0.34 34.63 36.20
N ASN A 586 -0.08 35.69 36.90
CA ASN A 586 -0.95 36.72 36.33
C ASN A 586 -0.30 37.41 35.11
N GLN A 587 0.97 37.79 35.22
CA GLN A 587 1.69 38.48 34.15
C GLN A 587 1.90 37.61 32.90
N MET A 588 2.22 36.32 33.06
CA MET A 588 2.64 35.46 31.95
C MET A 588 1.56 34.50 31.46
N LEU A 589 0.61 34.13 32.31
CA LEU A 589 -0.44 33.16 32.01
C LEU A 589 -1.84 33.76 32.06
N GLY A 590 -2.03 34.98 32.58
CA GLY A 590 -3.33 35.63 32.74
C GLY A 590 -4.13 35.71 31.44
N ASP A 591 -3.55 36.27 30.38
CA ASP A 591 -4.23 36.41 29.08
C ASP A 591 -4.60 35.05 28.47
N LEU A 592 -3.69 34.07 28.56
CA LEU A 592 -3.95 32.70 28.11
C LEU A 592 -5.07 32.05 28.94
N ARG A 593 -5.07 32.26 30.25
CA ARG A 593 -6.08 31.76 31.18
C ARG A 593 -7.47 32.30 30.83
N VAL A 594 -7.58 33.58 30.48
CA VAL A 594 -8.83 34.17 29.95
C VAL A 594 -9.26 33.52 28.64
N ARG A 595 -8.33 33.36 27.68
CA ARG A 595 -8.63 32.70 26.38
C ARG A 595 -9.12 31.26 26.54
N LEU A 596 -8.69 30.56 27.60
CA LEU A 596 -9.15 29.22 27.94
C LEU A 596 -10.48 29.20 28.72
N GLY A 597 -11.10 30.35 28.96
CA GLY A 597 -12.42 30.48 29.59
C GLY A 597 -12.41 30.65 31.11
N TYR A 598 -11.26 30.91 31.73
CA TYR A 598 -11.16 31.11 33.18
C TYR A 598 -11.20 32.62 33.52
N ALA A 599 -11.97 32.99 34.55
CA ALA A 599 -12.15 34.39 34.96
C ALA A 599 -10.88 35.03 35.53
N PHE A 600 -10.62 36.31 35.25
CA PHE A 600 -9.56 37.08 35.93
C PHE A 600 -9.83 37.11 37.44
N GLU A 601 -8.81 36.86 38.27
CA GLU A 601 -8.87 37.32 39.65
C GLU A 601 -8.56 38.81 39.64
N THR A 602 -9.60 39.64 39.63
CA THR A 602 -9.45 41.04 40.02
C THR A 602 -9.25 41.07 41.52
N ASP A 603 -8.08 41.54 41.94
CA ASP A 603 -7.75 41.81 43.33
C ASP A 603 -8.78 42.76 43.94
N HIS A 604 -9.74 42.22 44.70
CA HIS A 604 -10.63 43.01 45.55
C HIS A 604 -9.86 43.46 46.79
N SER A 605 -8.83 44.29 46.61
CA SER A 605 -8.12 44.95 47.73
C SER A 605 -7.50 46.30 47.37
N VAL A 606 -8.10 47.06 46.44
CA VAL A 606 -7.85 48.51 46.36
C VAL A 606 -9.03 49.24 47.01
N PRO A 607 -8.84 49.96 48.14
CA PRO A 607 -9.90 50.77 48.72
C PRO A 607 -10.31 51.87 47.74
N GLU A 608 -11.61 52.11 47.60
CA GLU A 608 -12.12 53.31 46.93
C GLU A 608 -11.43 54.56 47.50
N PRO A 609 -11.05 55.54 46.64
CA PRO A 609 -10.63 56.83 47.14
C PRO A 609 -11.84 57.48 47.80
N THR A 610 -11.79 57.65 49.11
CA THR A 610 -12.73 58.47 49.86
C THR A 610 -12.63 59.92 49.38
N ASP A 611 -13.76 60.47 48.95
CA ASP A 611 -13.96 61.89 48.72
C ASP A 611 -13.50 62.73 49.93
N ALA A 612 -12.60 63.69 49.67
CA ALA A 612 -12.38 64.91 50.47
C ALA A 612 -11.75 66.00 49.60
#